data_AF-A0A0F9GIF4-F1
#
_entry.id   AF-A0A0F9GIF4-F1
#
_cell.length_a   1.000
_cell.length_b   1.000
_cell.length_c   1.000
_cell.angle_alpha   90.00
_cell.angle_beta   90.00
_cell.angle_gamma   90.00
#
_symmetry.space_group_name_H-M   'P 1'
#
loop_
_entity.id
_entity.type
_entity.pdbx_description
1 polymer ?
#
loop_
_entity_poly.entity_id
_entity_poly.type
_entity_poly.pdbx_seq_one_letter_code
_entity_poly.pdbx_strand_id
1 'polypeptide(L)' 'MSYVDPDYKTKKAFKEAVTAGIEHRTYSYAGVFPTKQDGHDVIEGPHYPKAHAWYAEVEVSDGVVIKVVA' A
#
# COMPACT_ATOMS: atom_id res chain seq x y z
N MET A 1 -6.82 -2.71 4.49
CA MET A 1 -6.69 -1.81 3.33
C MET A 1 -6.01 -0.57 3.83
N SER A 2 -4.85 -0.30 3.27
CA SER A 2 -3.94 0.73 3.72
C SER A 2 -3.50 1.56 2.51
N TYR A 3 -3.04 2.76 2.78
CA TYR A 3 -2.34 3.60 1.84
C TYR A 3 -0.83 3.50 2.05
N VAL A 4 -0.09 3.99 1.06
CA VAL A 4 1.36 4.15 1.09
C VAL A 4 1.70 5.47 0.42
N ASP A 5 2.81 6.09 0.81
CA ASP A 5 3.28 7.29 0.12
C ASP A 5 4.33 6.94 -0.94
N PRO A 6 4.30 7.59 -2.12
CA PRO A 6 3.29 8.57 -2.58
C PRO A 6 1.96 7.94 -3.06
N ASP A 7 0.93 8.78 -3.30
CA ASP A 7 -0.36 8.42 -3.95
C ASP A 7 -0.13 7.91 -5.40
N TYR A 8 0.10 6.60 -5.55
CA TYR A 8 0.33 5.98 -6.85
C TYR A 8 -0.94 5.96 -7.69
N LYS A 9 -0.84 6.50 -8.91
CA LYS A 9 -1.97 6.55 -9.86
C LYS A 9 -2.40 5.17 -10.38
N THR A 10 -1.50 4.19 -10.37
CA THR A 10 -1.77 2.83 -10.86
C THR A 10 -1.08 1.77 -10.01
N LYS A 11 -1.66 0.57 -9.94
CA LYS A 11 -1.05 -0.62 -9.35
C LYS A 11 0.32 -0.95 -9.92
N LYS A 12 0.51 -0.77 -11.24
CA LYS A 12 1.77 -1.03 -11.92
C LYS A 12 2.89 -0.14 -11.38
N ALA A 13 2.63 1.16 -11.24
CA ALA A 13 3.62 2.10 -10.71
C ALA A 13 4.01 1.78 -9.26
N PHE A 14 3.04 1.40 -8.42
CA PHE A 14 3.32 0.93 -7.06
C PHE A 14 4.19 -0.33 -7.06
N LYS A 15 3.84 -1.34 -7.87
CA LYS A 15 4.61 -2.60 -7.97
C LYS A 15 6.04 -2.37 -8.46
N GLU A 16 6.24 -1.47 -9.42
CA GLU A 16 7.57 -1.09 -9.90
C GLU A 16 8.39 -0.42 -8.79
N ALA A 17 7.77 0.45 -7.98
CA ALA A 17 8.45 1.10 -6.86
C ALA A 17 8.88 0.11 -5.76
N VAL A 18 8.00 -0.83 -5.38
CA VAL A 18 8.35 -1.91 -4.45
C VAL A 18 9.49 -2.76 -5.01
N THR A 19 9.44 -3.10 -6.31
CA THR A 19 10.50 -3.88 -6.97
C THR A 19 11.83 -3.12 -7.03
N ALA A 20 11.79 -1.80 -7.12
CA ALA A 20 12.96 -0.93 -7.07
C ALA A 20 13.55 -0.79 -5.65
N GLY A 21 12.94 -1.42 -4.64
CA GLY A 21 13.39 -1.36 -3.24
C GLY A 21 13.07 -0.04 -2.55
N ILE A 22 12.11 0.73 -3.06
CA ILE A 22 11.59 1.91 -2.35
C ILE A 22 10.76 1.40 -1.16
N GLU A 23 11.03 1.93 0.01
CA GLU A 23 10.29 1.58 1.23
C GLU A 23 8.89 2.20 1.23
N HIS A 24 7.88 1.40 1.57
CA HIS A 24 6.50 1.84 1.72
C HIS A 24 5.94 1.40 3.07
N ARG A 25 5.79 2.35 3.99
CA ARG A 25 5.11 2.13 5.26
C ARG A 25 3.60 2.24 5.09
N THR A 26 2.87 1.26 5.58
CA THR A 26 1.40 1.24 5.52
C THR A 26 0.82 2.24 6.51
N TYR A 27 -0.18 2.99 6.08
CA TYR A 27 -0.95 3.87 6.97
C TYR A 27 -2.43 3.86 6.59
N SER A 28 -3.30 4.25 7.51
CA SER A 28 -4.72 4.47 7.24
C SER A 28 -4.99 5.96 7.15
N TYR A 29 -5.99 6.34 6.34
CA TYR A 29 -6.42 7.73 6.26
C TYR A 29 -6.68 8.31 7.65
N ALA A 30 -5.97 9.40 7.99
CA ALA A 30 -6.08 10.05 9.30
C ALA A 30 -5.94 9.13 10.53
N GLY A 31 -5.32 7.95 10.39
CA GLY A 31 -5.18 6.98 11.48
C GLY A 31 -6.50 6.37 11.96
N VAL A 32 -7.57 6.45 11.16
CA VAL A 32 -8.92 5.99 11.58
C VAL A 32 -9.00 4.48 11.82
N PHE A 33 -8.10 3.70 11.20
CA PHE A 33 -8.03 2.25 11.38
C PHE A 33 -6.58 1.81 11.65
N PRO A 34 -6.35 0.79 12.48
CA PRO A 34 -5.02 0.23 12.65
C PRO A 34 -4.55 -0.41 11.33
N THR A 35 -3.28 -0.22 10.98
CA THR A 35 -2.65 -0.92 9.86
C THR A 35 -1.96 -2.20 10.33
N LYS A 36 -1.84 -3.16 9.40
CA LYS A 36 -1.13 -4.41 9.66
C LYS A 36 0.35 -4.10 9.88
N GLN A 37 0.91 -4.63 10.96
CA GLN A 37 2.34 -4.59 11.21
C GLN A 37 3.03 -5.78 10.53
N ASP A 38 2.41 -6.96 10.54
CA ASP A 38 2.97 -8.15 9.87
C ASP A 38 1.87 -8.97 9.17
N GLY A 39 2.25 -9.65 8.08
CA GLY A 39 1.42 -10.56 7.30
C GLY A 39 0.73 -9.89 6.10
N HIS A 40 -0.43 -10.41 5.70
CA HIS A 40 -1.15 -9.92 4.53
C HIS A 40 -1.92 -8.62 4.77
N ASP A 41 -1.81 -7.69 3.83
CA ASP A 41 -2.64 -6.49 3.71
C ASP A 41 -2.97 -6.21 2.23
N VAL A 42 -3.78 -5.19 2.00
CA VAL A 42 -4.13 -4.68 0.67
C VAL A 42 -3.81 -3.20 0.61
N ILE A 43 -3.00 -2.80 -0.35
CA ILE A 43 -2.77 -1.38 -0.67
C ILE A 43 -3.79 -0.96 -1.73
N GLU A 44 -4.45 0.17 -1.50
CA GLU A 44 -5.46 0.70 -2.41
C GLU A 44 -5.10 2.09 -2.89
N GLY A 45 -5.51 2.43 -4.10
CA GLY A 45 -5.29 3.76 -4.65
C GLY A 45 -6.16 4.07 -5.86
N PRO A 46 -6.23 5.35 -6.29
CA PRO A 46 -5.65 6.53 -5.65
C PRO A 46 -6.23 6.83 -4.26
N HIS A 47 -5.55 7.59 -3.41
CA HIS A 47 -6.04 7.92 -2.06
C HIS A 47 -7.35 8.72 -2.08
N TYR A 48 -8.19 8.56 -1.04
CA TYR A 48 -9.34 9.43 -0.80
C TYR A 48 -8.90 10.92 -0.84
N PRO A 49 -9.68 11.85 -1.42
CA PRO A 49 -11.09 11.76 -1.84
C PRO A 49 -11.37 11.18 -3.24
N LYS A 50 -10.34 10.70 -3.95
CA LYS A 50 -10.54 10.06 -5.25
C LYS A 50 -11.11 8.66 -5.06
N ALA A 51 -11.92 8.21 -6.02
CA ALA A 51 -12.38 6.82 -6.03
C ALA A 51 -11.21 5.86 -6.26
N HIS A 52 -11.10 4.83 -5.43
CA HIS A 52 -10.10 3.78 -5.58
C HIS A 52 -10.32 3.06 -6.91
N ALA A 53 -9.28 3.05 -7.74
CA ALA A 53 -9.28 2.44 -9.07
C ALA A 53 -8.45 1.16 -9.12
N TRP A 54 -7.65 0.89 -8.08
CA TRP A 54 -6.82 -0.29 -8.00
C TRP A 54 -6.57 -0.76 -6.56
N TYR A 55 -6.29 -2.06 -6.46
CA TYR A 55 -5.94 -2.76 -5.22
C TYR A 55 -4.75 -3.70 -5.48
N ALA A 56 -3.84 -3.81 -4.52
CA ALA A 56 -2.67 -4.67 -4.56
C ALA A 56 -2.57 -5.47 -3.26
N GLU A 57 -2.59 -6.79 -3.35
CA GLU A 57 -2.32 -7.66 -2.20
C GLU A 57 -0.82 -7.64 -1.90
N VAL A 58 -0.47 -7.48 -0.63
CA VAL A 58 0.92 -7.33 -0.19
C VAL A 58 1.22 -8.19 1.03
N GLU A 59 2.50 -8.52 1.17
CA GLU A 59 3.10 -8.97 2.44
C GLU A 59 3.70 -7.75 3.13
N VAL A 60 3.47 -7.64 4.44
CA VAL A 60 3.95 -6.57 5.30
C VAL A 60 4.81 -7.17 6.41
N SER A 61 5.88 -6.49 6.77
CA SER A 61 6.62 -6.77 8.01
C SER A 61 7.07 -5.46 8.65
N ASP A 62 6.91 -5.34 9.97
CA ASP A 62 7.13 -4.09 10.73
C ASP A 62 6.45 -2.85 10.12
N GLY A 63 5.24 -3.05 9.58
CA GLY A 63 4.45 -2.03 8.91
C GLY A 63 4.96 -1.63 7.53
N VAL A 64 6.00 -2.29 7.00
CA VAL A 64 6.60 -2.02 5.69
C VAL A 64 6.18 -3.08 4.68
N VAL A 65 5.78 -2.66 3.48
CA VAL A 65 5.52 -3.57 2.37
C VAL A 65 6.83 -4.21 1.90
N ILE A 66 6.92 -5.53 2.01
CA ILE A 66 8.10 -6.29 1.56
C ILE A 66 7.90 -6.97 0.20
N LYS A 67 6.64 -7.17 -0.22
CA LYS A 67 6.31 -7.85 -1.48
C LYS A 67 4.88 -7.54 -1.94
N VAL A 68 4.70 -7.43 -3.26
CA VAL A 68 3.36 -7.48 -3.91
C VAL A 68 3.06 -8.91 -4.35
N VAL A 69 1.94 -9.46 -3.90
CA VAL A 69 1.51 -10.85 -4.14
C VAL A 69 0.75 -10.98 -5.46
N ALA A 70 -0.28 -10.15 -5.66
CA ALA A 70 -1.17 -10.19 -6.81
C ALA A 70 -1.49 -8.77 -7.29
#